data_AF-A0A2V7SUW2-F1
#
_entry.id   AF-A0A2V7SUW2-F1
#
_cell.length_a   1.000
_cell.length_b   1.000
_cell.length_c   1.000
_cell.angle_alpha   90.00
_cell.angle_beta   90.00
_cell.angle_gamma   90.00
#
_symmetry.space_group_name_H-M   'P 1'
#
loop_
_entity.id
_entity.type
_entity.pdbx_description
1 polymer ?
#
loop_
_entity_poly.entity_id
_entity_poly.type
_entity_poly.pdbx_seq_one_letter_code
_entity_poly.pdbx_strand_id
1 'polypeptide(L)'
;MSTREIAFPVPRAAPRSRPLAHLVVAQFAAVVALLAMWIVSEKFLGARSGLLFVVIGTPLIALSTLTVVVWAAWGIRWQKVVVLLLAVVADVGLLSGTSTLRRAGDRMFFETRRSRLDAFAHDIVAYGRIRQMSDGARSFTELNGQLVTSSRAAADATPQLDAVPARPLAQVLARDSIAAQRYEEFRQRLRELKVTQLDAEPGFVAFLYDGMLDNLEGYLLVKPGASPPAMRATLFGAELVRLEALGDGWYRFATT
;
A
#
# COMPACT_ATOMS: atom_id res chain seq x y z
N MET A 1 6.93 -43.68 -74.79
CA MET A 1 7.40 -43.35 -73.41
C MET A 1 6.44 -42.33 -72.84
N SER A 2 5.63 -42.73 -71.86
CA SER A 2 4.61 -41.88 -71.21
C SER A 2 5.12 -41.52 -69.82
N THR A 3 5.35 -40.24 -69.58
CA THR A 3 5.77 -39.67 -68.31
C THR A 3 4.54 -39.57 -67.41
N ARG A 4 4.42 -40.45 -66.42
CA ARG A 4 3.44 -40.32 -65.33
C ARG A 4 3.93 -39.22 -64.38
N GLU A 5 3.24 -38.08 -64.38
CA GLU A 5 3.36 -37.08 -63.32
C GLU A 5 2.83 -37.67 -62.01
N ILE A 6 3.73 -37.83 -61.03
CA ILE A 6 3.38 -38.18 -59.66
C ILE A 6 2.99 -36.87 -58.97
N ALA A 7 1.68 -36.64 -58.85
CA ALA A 7 1.14 -35.53 -58.08
C ALA A 7 1.40 -35.76 -56.58
N PHE A 8 2.31 -34.99 -56.00
CA PHE A 8 2.50 -34.97 -54.54
C PHE A 8 1.31 -34.23 -53.89
N PRO A 9 0.64 -34.83 -52.90
CA PRO A 9 -0.42 -34.13 -52.19
C PRO A 9 0.18 -32.96 -51.40
N VAL A 10 -0.18 -31.73 -51.79
CA VAL A 10 0.10 -30.52 -51.03
C VAL A 10 -0.54 -30.68 -49.63
N PRO A 11 0.22 -30.55 -48.53
CA PRO A 11 -0.34 -30.66 -47.18
C PRO A 11 -1.41 -29.58 -47.00
N ARG A 12 -2.66 -30.03 -46.80
CA ARG A 12 -3.78 -29.14 -46.46
C ARG A 12 -3.40 -28.37 -45.19
N ALA A 13 -3.35 -27.04 -45.31
CA ALA A 13 -3.16 -26.14 -44.18
C ALA A 13 -4.14 -26.51 -43.06
N ALA A 14 -3.61 -26.80 -41.87
CA ALA A 14 -4.39 -27.18 -40.71
C ALA A 14 -5.52 -26.18 -40.43
N PRO A 15 -6.72 -26.64 -40.01
CA PRO A 15 -7.85 -25.76 -39.75
C PRO A 15 -7.48 -24.68 -38.74
N ARG A 16 -7.80 -23.43 -39.11
CA ARG A 16 -7.54 -22.21 -38.35
C ARG A 16 -8.02 -22.37 -36.90
N SER A 17 -7.08 -22.32 -35.96
CA SER A 17 -7.25 -22.38 -34.49
C SER A 17 -8.03 -21.21 -33.85
N ARG A 18 -8.88 -20.53 -34.62
CA ARG A 18 -9.73 -19.42 -34.17
C ARG A 18 -10.71 -19.76 -33.04
N PRO A 19 -11.38 -20.94 -32.97
CA PRO A 19 -12.38 -21.17 -31.92
C PRO A 19 -11.75 -21.22 -30.52
N LEU A 20 -10.55 -21.79 -30.40
CA LEU A 20 -9.87 -21.93 -29.10
C LEU A 20 -9.40 -20.58 -28.54
N ALA A 21 -8.93 -19.67 -29.41
CA ALA A 21 -8.54 -18.32 -28.98
C ALA A 21 -9.73 -17.51 -28.43
N HIS A 22 -10.89 -17.57 -29.09
CA HIS A 22 -12.09 -16.89 -28.62
C HIS A 22 -12.61 -17.47 -27.31
N LEU A 23 -12.54 -18.80 -27.13
CA LEU A 23 -12.94 -19.45 -25.89
C LEU A 23 -12.07 -19.03 -24.70
N VAL A 24 -10.75 -19.04 -24.85
CA VAL A 24 -9.81 -18.64 -23.78
C VAL A 24 -10.02 -17.18 -23.37
N VAL A 25 -10.15 -16.28 -24.35
CA VAL A 25 -10.38 -14.85 -24.08
C VAL A 25 -11.75 -14.62 -23.45
N ALA A 26 -12.81 -15.29 -23.93
CA ALA A 26 -14.15 -15.15 -23.37
C ALA A 26 -14.24 -15.68 -21.94
N GLN A 27 -13.63 -16.82 -21.64
CA GLN A 27 -13.52 -17.35 -20.28
C GLN A 27 -12.80 -16.36 -19.37
N PHE A 28 -11.64 -15.84 -19.79
CA PHE A 28 -10.87 -14.89 -19.00
C PHE A 28 -11.67 -13.61 -18.74
N ALA A 29 -12.29 -13.04 -19.77
CA ALA A 29 -13.11 -11.84 -19.65
C ALA A 29 -14.31 -12.05 -18.72
N ALA A 30 -14.97 -13.21 -18.79
CA ALA A 30 -16.09 -13.54 -17.92
C ALA A 30 -15.66 -13.64 -16.44
N VAL A 31 -14.53 -14.28 -16.18
CA VAL A 31 -13.93 -14.37 -14.83
C VAL A 31 -13.63 -12.99 -14.29
N VAL A 32 -12.93 -12.15 -15.07
CA VAL A 32 -12.58 -10.78 -14.68
C VAL A 32 -13.83 -9.94 -14.42
N ALA A 33 -14.84 -10.01 -15.30
CA ALA A 33 -16.09 -9.27 -15.14
C ALA A 33 -16.84 -9.67 -13.87
N LEU A 34 -16.95 -10.98 -13.60
CA LEU A 34 -17.62 -11.49 -12.41
C LEU A 34 -16.91 -11.06 -11.12
N LEU A 35 -15.58 -11.08 -11.12
CA LEU A 35 -14.78 -10.64 -9.97
C LEU A 35 -14.78 -9.12 -9.80
N ALA A 36 -14.75 -8.35 -10.88
CA ALA A 36 -14.89 -6.90 -10.83
C ALA A 36 -16.26 -6.51 -10.25
N MET A 37 -17.33 -7.16 -10.71
CA MET A 37 -18.68 -6.96 -10.19
C MET A 37 -18.78 -7.36 -8.71
N TRP A 38 -18.08 -8.42 -8.29
CA TRP A 38 -17.97 -8.81 -6.89
C TRP A 38 -17.26 -7.74 -6.05
N ILE A 39 -16.13 -7.20 -6.51
CA ILE A 39 -15.38 -6.14 -5.80
C ILE A 39 -16.25 -4.87 -5.66
N VAL A 40 -16.92 -4.48 -6.73
CA VAL A 40 -17.87 -3.35 -6.72
C VAL A 40 -18.96 -3.62 -5.69
N SER A 41 -19.57 -4.81 -5.72
CA SER A 41 -20.61 -5.20 -4.76
C SER A 41 -20.09 -5.16 -3.32
N GLU A 42 -18.87 -5.62 -3.04
CA GLU A 42 -18.27 -5.56 -1.70
C GLU A 42 -18.05 -4.12 -1.23
N LYS A 43 -17.63 -3.22 -2.14
CA LYS A 43 -17.45 -1.79 -1.84
C LYS A 43 -18.77 -1.08 -1.53
N PHE A 44 -19.86 -1.41 -2.22
CA PHE A 44 -21.15 -0.73 -2.06
C PHE A 44 -22.08 -1.38 -1.02
N LEU A 45 -22.01 -2.70 -0.84
CA LEU A 45 -22.93 -3.46 0.02
C LEU A 45 -22.33 -3.89 1.36
N GLY A 46 -21.02 -3.67 1.56
CA GLY A 46 -20.34 -3.95 2.83
C GLY A 46 -19.75 -5.36 2.93
N ALA A 47 -18.65 -5.45 3.70
CA ALA A 47 -17.68 -6.54 3.69
C ALA A 47 -18.14 -7.84 4.39
N ARG A 48 -19.08 -8.59 3.79
CA ARG A 48 -19.43 -9.96 4.25
C ARG A 48 -18.76 -11.07 3.43
N SER A 49 -18.14 -10.76 2.30
CA SER A 49 -17.70 -11.74 1.31
C SER A 49 -16.18 -11.93 1.18
N GLY A 50 -15.37 -11.20 1.96
CA GLY A 50 -13.92 -11.15 1.77
C GLY A 50 -13.23 -12.52 1.81
N LEU A 51 -13.70 -13.41 2.69
CA LEU A 51 -13.18 -14.77 2.81
C LEU A 51 -13.56 -15.65 1.60
N LEU A 52 -14.76 -15.48 1.04
CA LEU A 52 -15.18 -16.15 -0.19
C LEU A 52 -14.34 -15.71 -1.39
N PHE A 53 -13.93 -14.43 -1.46
CA PHE A 53 -13.01 -13.98 -2.49
C PHE A 53 -11.65 -14.68 -2.40
N VAL A 54 -11.09 -14.82 -1.20
CA VAL A 54 -9.79 -15.51 -1.01
C VAL A 54 -9.90 -16.99 -1.34
N VAL A 55 -10.97 -17.65 -0.92
CA VAL A 55 -11.14 -19.11 -1.07
C VAL A 55 -11.58 -19.50 -2.49
N ILE A 56 -12.38 -18.68 -3.16
CA ILE A 56 -12.98 -19.01 -4.46
C ILE A 56 -12.45 -18.09 -5.56
N GLY A 57 -12.43 -16.78 -5.31
CA GLY A 57 -12.01 -15.78 -6.30
C GLY A 57 -10.54 -15.90 -6.70
N THR A 58 -9.61 -15.93 -5.73
CA THR A 58 -8.16 -15.99 -6.01
C THR A 58 -7.76 -17.26 -6.79
N PRO A 59 -8.21 -18.48 -6.43
CA PRO A 59 -7.94 -19.67 -7.23
C PRO A 59 -8.52 -19.60 -8.65
N LEU A 60 -9.71 -19.00 -8.80
CA LEU A 60 -10.38 -18.89 -10.09
C LEU A 60 -9.66 -17.90 -11.03
N ILE A 61 -9.12 -16.80 -10.49
CA ILE A 61 -8.18 -15.90 -11.19
C ILE A 61 -6.94 -16.68 -11.61
N ALA A 62 -6.28 -17.36 -10.67
CA ALA A 62 -5.03 -18.07 -10.93
C ALA A 62 -5.20 -19.16 -12.02
N LEU A 63 -6.31 -19.92 -11.98
CA LEU A 63 -6.66 -20.90 -12.99
C LEU A 63 -6.92 -20.26 -14.36
N SER A 64 -7.62 -19.13 -14.38
CA SER A 64 -7.88 -18.37 -15.62
C SER A 64 -6.59 -17.88 -16.27
N THR A 65 -5.70 -17.29 -15.47
CA THR A 65 -4.40 -16.77 -15.94
C THR A 65 -3.45 -17.89 -16.33
N LEU A 66 -3.45 -19.01 -15.61
CA LEU A 66 -2.72 -20.22 -16.01
C LEU A 66 -3.19 -20.73 -17.38
N THR A 67 -4.50 -20.71 -17.64
CA THR A 67 -5.07 -21.09 -18.93
C THR A 67 -4.58 -20.18 -20.06
N VAL A 68 -4.49 -18.86 -19.81
CA VAL A 68 -3.92 -17.88 -20.76
C VAL A 68 -2.42 -18.12 -20.97
N VAL A 69 -1.65 -18.41 -19.92
CA VAL A 69 -0.20 -18.72 -19.99
C VAL A 69 0.06 -19.96 -20.84
N VAL A 70 -0.66 -21.06 -20.56
CA VAL A 70 -0.52 -22.33 -21.30
C VAL A 70 -0.88 -22.12 -22.78
N TRP A 71 -1.93 -21.35 -23.06
CA TRP A 71 -2.30 -21.01 -24.44
C TRP A 71 -1.27 -20.12 -25.14
N ALA A 72 -0.67 -19.16 -24.42
CA ALA A 72 0.36 -18.27 -24.93
C ALA A 72 1.67 -19.03 -25.24
N ALA A 73 2.02 -20.03 -24.43
CA ALA A 73 3.19 -20.87 -24.62
C ALA A 73 3.11 -21.74 -25.89
N TRP A 74 1.90 -22.12 -26.34
CA TRP A 74 1.73 -22.91 -27.56
C TRP A 74 1.80 -22.04 -28.82
N GLY A 75 3.02 -21.69 -29.22
CA GLY A 75 3.29 -20.83 -30.39
C GLY A 75 3.12 -19.36 -30.05
N ILE A 76 4.23 -18.72 -29.70
CA ILE A 76 4.31 -17.31 -29.32
C ILE A 76 3.93 -16.45 -30.53
N ARG A 77 2.81 -15.74 -30.42
CA ARG A 77 2.39 -14.68 -31.35
C ARG A 77 2.15 -13.42 -30.55
N TRP A 78 2.46 -12.26 -31.12
CA TRP A 78 2.32 -10.96 -30.45
C TRP A 78 0.95 -10.75 -29.80
N GLN A 79 -0.13 -11.17 -30.49
CA GLN A 79 -1.49 -11.11 -29.97
C GLN A 79 -1.68 -11.87 -28.64
N LYS A 80 -1.01 -13.01 -28.46
CA LYS A 80 -1.09 -13.80 -27.23
C LYS A 80 -0.32 -13.15 -26.08
N VAL A 81 0.80 -12.51 -26.39
CA VAL A 81 1.60 -11.74 -25.43
C VAL A 81 0.82 -10.56 -24.90
N VAL A 82 0.11 -9.82 -25.77
CA VAL A 82 -0.77 -8.71 -25.34
C VAL A 82 -1.88 -9.21 -24.42
N VAL A 83 -2.54 -10.32 -24.76
CA VAL A 83 -3.59 -10.91 -23.90
C VAL A 83 -3.02 -11.36 -22.55
N LEU A 84 -1.82 -11.94 -22.53
CA LEU A 84 -1.14 -12.32 -21.29
C LEU A 84 -0.84 -11.09 -20.42
N LEU A 85 -0.31 -10.01 -20.99
CA LEU A 85 -0.04 -8.78 -20.27
C LEU A 85 -1.32 -8.15 -19.71
N LEU A 86 -2.39 -8.10 -20.51
CA LEU A 86 -3.70 -7.61 -20.05
C LEU A 86 -4.25 -8.47 -18.91
N ALA A 87 -4.03 -9.79 -18.96
CA ALA A 87 -4.45 -10.70 -17.90
C ALA A 87 -3.72 -10.41 -16.59
N VAL A 88 -2.39 -10.27 -16.65
CA VAL A 88 -1.58 -9.90 -15.47
C VAL A 88 -2.00 -8.56 -14.90
N VAL A 89 -2.23 -7.54 -15.74
CA VAL A 89 -2.68 -6.21 -15.28
C VAL A 89 -4.05 -6.30 -14.61
N ALA A 90 -4.99 -7.05 -15.20
CA ALA A 90 -6.32 -7.25 -14.62
C ALA A 90 -6.26 -7.98 -13.28
N ASP A 91 -5.42 -9.02 -13.16
CA ASP A 91 -5.24 -9.77 -11.92
C ASP A 91 -4.66 -8.88 -10.81
N VAL A 92 -3.59 -8.14 -11.12
CA VAL A 92 -2.98 -7.19 -10.19
C VAL A 92 -4.00 -6.13 -9.76
N GLY A 93 -4.80 -5.60 -10.71
CA GLY A 93 -5.86 -4.65 -10.42
C GLY A 93 -6.97 -5.22 -9.52
N LEU A 94 -7.45 -6.44 -9.81
CA LEU A 94 -8.48 -7.12 -9.02
C LEU A 94 -7.98 -7.46 -7.62
N LEU A 95 -6.77 -8.01 -7.50
CA LEU A 95 -6.14 -8.32 -6.21
C LEU A 95 -5.96 -7.05 -5.37
N SER A 96 -5.47 -5.96 -5.98
CA SER A 96 -5.31 -4.67 -5.31
C SER A 96 -6.64 -4.03 -4.91
N GLY A 97 -7.71 -4.32 -5.65
CA GLY A 97 -9.07 -3.83 -5.37
C GLY A 97 -9.76 -4.53 -4.20
N THR A 98 -9.24 -5.68 -3.75
CA THR A 98 -9.89 -6.47 -2.69
C THR A 98 -9.46 -6.03 -1.30
N SER A 99 -10.46 -5.71 -0.48
CA SER A 99 -10.26 -5.23 0.88
C SER A 99 -9.49 -6.25 1.75
N THR A 100 -9.66 -7.54 1.46
CA THR A 100 -9.10 -8.65 2.25
C THR A 100 -7.61 -8.86 2.01
N LEU A 101 -7.14 -8.86 0.76
CA LEU A 101 -5.70 -8.94 0.47
C LEU A 101 -4.97 -7.70 0.97
N ARG A 102 -5.58 -6.52 0.84
CA ARG A 102 -5.04 -5.29 1.42
C ARG A 102 -4.88 -5.45 2.93
N ARG A 103 -5.95 -5.81 3.65
CA ARG A 103 -5.89 -6.07 5.11
C ARG A 103 -4.85 -7.12 5.50
N ALA A 104 -4.74 -8.21 4.75
CA ALA A 104 -3.75 -9.25 5.00
C ALA A 104 -2.31 -8.72 4.80
N GLY A 105 -2.08 -7.94 3.74
CA GLY A 105 -0.82 -7.26 3.48
C GLY A 105 -0.46 -6.27 4.59
N ASP A 106 -1.42 -5.45 5.02
CA ASP A 106 -1.23 -4.48 6.10
C ASP A 106 -0.94 -5.17 7.44
N ARG A 107 -1.61 -6.30 7.72
CA ARG A 107 -1.35 -7.10 8.91
C ARG A 107 0.03 -7.75 8.85
N MET A 108 0.42 -8.31 7.71
CA MET A 108 1.76 -8.88 7.53
C MET A 108 2.85 -7.79 7.61
N PHE A 109 2.58 -6.59 7.09
CA PHE A 109 3.47 -5.43 7.21
C PHE A 109 3.69 -5.06 8.68
N PHE A 110 2.62 -5.03 9.47
CA PHE A 110 2.66 -4.79 10.91
C PHE A 110 3.44 -5.89 11.63
N GLU A 111 3.05 -7.16 11.49
CA GLU A 111 3.67 -8.27 12.22
C GLU A 111 5.17 -8.39 11.96
N THR A 112 5.62 -8.14 10.72
CA THR A 112 7.06 -8.15 10.37
C THR A 112 7.88 -7.00 10.97
N ARG A 113 7.21 -5.97 11.50
CA ARG A 113 7.82 -4.77 12.11
C ARG A 113 7.48 -4.62 13.58
N ARG A 114 6.52 -5.36 14.09
CA ARG A 114 5.91 -5.19 15.40
C ARG A 114 6.94 -5.03 16.51
N SER A 115 7.89 -5.95 16.64
CA SER A 115 8.93 -5.87 17.68
C SER A 115 9.81 -4.62 17.59
N ARG A 116 10.09 -4.15 16.37
CA ARG A 116 10.89 -2.94 16.15
C ARG A 116 10.07 -1.67 16.38
N LEU A 117 8.78 -1.69 16.05
CA LEU A 117 7.83 -0.62 16.37
C LEU A 117 7.62 -0.51 17.89
N ASP A 118 7.50 -1.63 18.60
CA ASP A 118 7.40 -1.68 20.06
C ASP A 118 8.64 -1.07 20.71
N ALA A 119 9.84 -1.52 20.31
CA ALA A 119 11.10 -0.96 20.81
C ALA A 119 11.20 0.54 20.53
N PHE A 120 10.80 0.97 19.33
CA PHE A 120 10.87 2.38 18.98
C PHE A 120 9.85 3.24 19.74
N ALA A 121 8.63 2.75 19.94
CA ALA A 121 7.64 3.42 20.78
C ALA A 121 8.13 3.56 22.22
N HIS A 122 8.79 2.54 22.76
CA HIS A 122 9.38 2.61 24.09
C HIS A 122 10.49 3.68 24.16
N ASP A 123 11.40 3.72 23.17
CA ASP A 123 12.47 4.70 23.10
C ASP A 123 11.94 6.14 22.96
N ILE A 124 10.87 6.34 22.19
CA ILE A 124 10.19 7.65 22.06
C ILE A 124 9.65 8.10 23.42
N VAL A 125 8.93 7.22 24.12
CA VAL A 125 8.35 7.53 25.44
C VAL A 125 9.45 7.77 26.48
N ALA A 126 10.50 6.96 26.47
CA ALA A 126 11.62 7.09 27.41
C ALA A 126 12.43 8.38 27.17
N TYR A 127 12.60 8.80 25.91
CA TYR A 127 13.30 10.04 25.59
C TYR A 127 12.46 11.28 25.90
N GLY A 128 11.16 11.26 25.61
CA GLY A 128 10.18 12.27 26.01
C GLY A 128 10.31 13.66 25.39
N ARG A 129 11.39 13.96 24.66
CA ARG A 129 11.63 15.28 24.05
C ARG A 129 11.18 15.40 22.59
N ILE A 130 11.18 14.29 21.85
CA ILE A 130 10.64 14.21 20.49
C ILE A 130 9.23 13.63 20.61
N ARG A 131 8.23 14.50 20.44
CA ARG A 131 6.80 14.14 20.47
C ARG A 131 6.24 13.99 19.07
N GLN A 132 6.64 14.87 18.14
CA GLN A 132 6.23 14.80 16.74
C GLN A 132 7.46 14.90 15.86
N MET A 133 7.55 14.06 14.83
CA MET A 133 8.66 14.10 13.88
C MET A 133 8.25 13.50 12.54
N SER A 134 8.71 14.11 11.45
CA SER A 134 8.70 13.50 10.12
C SER A 134 10.09 12.99 9.70
N ASP A 135 10.14 12.00 8.82
CA ASP A 135 11.38 11.51 8.20
C ASP A 135 12.00 12.49 7.17
N GLY A 136 11.25 13.51 6.76
CA GLY A 136 11.62 14.51 5.77
C GLY A 136 11.63 13.99 4.32
N ALA A 137 10.94 12.89 4.03
CA ALA A 137 10.76 12.38 2.67
C ALA A 137 9.63 13.12 1.91
N ARG A 138 8.65 13.68 2.63
CA ARG A 138 7.59 14.53 2.08
C ARG A 138 8.04 15.99 1.97
N SER A 139 7.24 16.80 1.27
CA SER A 139 7.48 18.24 0.98
C SER A 139 7.71 19.12 2.22
N PHE A 140 7.45 18.61 3.43
CA PHE A 140 7.67 19.32 4.68
C PHE A 140 8.40 18.42 5.69
N THR A 141 9.33 19.01 6.44
CA THR A 141 9.96 18.37 7.60
C THR A 141 9.43 19.04 8.85
N GLU A 142 8.98 18.25 9.83
CA GLU A 142 8.37 18.73 11.07
C GLU A 142 9.07 18.12 12.29
N LEU A 143 9.19 18.92 13.36
CA LEU A 143 9.63 18.50 14.68
C LEU A 143 8.82 19.24 15.75
N ASN A 144 8.10 18.51 16.61
CA ASN A 144 7.29 19.04 17.72
C ASN A 144 6.35 20.19 17.31
N GLY A 145 5.55 20.00 16.24
CA GLY A 145 4.61 21.01 15.75
C GLY A 145 5.26 22.16 14.96
N GLN A 146 6.58 22.14 14.74
CA GLN A 146 7.29 23.19 14.03
C GLN A 146 7.84 22.66 12.71
N LEU A 147 7.55 23.35 11.61
CA LEU A 147 8.23 23.12 10.34
C LEU A 147 9.71 23.46 10.47
N VAL A 148 10.58 22.54 10.07
CA VAL A 148 12.04 22.67 10.15
C VAL A 148 12.67 22.64 8.77
N THR A 149 13.76 23.38 8.62
CA THR A 149 14.56 23.40 7.40
C THR A 149 16.05 23.34 7.71
N SER A 150 16.83 22.90 6.73
CA SER A 150 18.28 22.70 6.85
C SER A 150 19.08 24.00 6.93
N SER A 151 18.54 25.12 6.45
CA SER A 151 19.25 26.41 6.47
C SER A 151 18.33 27.60 6.74
N ARG A 152 18.92 28.67 7.28
CA ARG A 152 18.23 29.95 7.52
C ARG A 152 17.74 30.58 6.21
N ALA A 153 18.55 30.51 5.15
CA ALA A 153 18.18 30.99 3.82
C ALA A 153 16.97 30.23 3.23
N ALA A 154 16.85 28.93 3.51
CA ALA A 154 15.69 28.14 3.10
C ALA A 154 14.44 28.41 3.94
N ALA A 155 14.60 28.85 5.21
CA ALA A 155 13.47 29.27 6.04
C ALA A 155 12.83 30.55 5.48
N ASP A 156 13.67 31.51 5.09
CA ASP A 156 13.27 32.81 4.57
C ASP A 156 12.65 32.73 3.15
N ALA A 157 12.92 31.65 2.41
CA ALA A 157 12.44 31.43 1.04
C ALA A 157 11.09 30.69 0.93
N THR A 158 10.45 30.32 2.05
CA THR A 158 9.18 29.57 2.03
C THR A 158 8.02 30.53 1.67
N PRO A 159 7.23 30.28 0.60
CA PRO A 159 6.20 31.23 0.16
C PRO A 159 5.09 31.43 1.21
N GLN A 160 4.80 32.70 1.50
CA GLN A 160 3.91 33.23 2.54
C GLN A 160 2.39 33.11 2.25
N LEU A 161 1.92 32.00 1.67
CA LEU A 161 0.47 31.76 1.58
C LEU A 161 0.07 30.81 2.72
N ASP A 162 -0.38 31.41 3.83
CA ASP A 162 -0.96 30.77 5.03
C ASP A 162 -0.11 29.71 5.75
N ALA A 163 1.16 29.53 5.38
CA ALA A 163 2.05 28.52 5.95
C ALA A 163 2.73 29.00 7.25
N VAL A 164 2.70 28.16 8.28
CA VAL A 164 3.50 28.32 9.51
C VAL A 164 4.98 28.50 9.11
N PRO A 165 5.67 29.56 9.56
CA PRO A 165 7.04 29.83 9.12
C PRO A 165 7.98 28.69 9.55
N ALA A 166 8.76 28.17 8.60
CA ALA A 166 9.78 27.17 8.88
C ALA A 166 10.90 27.79 9.73
N ARG A 167 11.46 27.00 10.66
CA ARG A 167 12.61 27.42 11.50
C ARG A 167 13.85 26.58 11.17
N PRO A 168 15.06 27.14 11.31
CA PRO A 168 16.28 26.34 11.19
C PRO A 168 16.30 25.19 12.21
N LEU A 169 16.57 23.97 11.76
CA LEU A 169 16.57 22.77 12.61
C LEU A 169 17.42 22.95 13.88
N ALA A 170 18.62 23.51 13.75
CA ALA A 170 19.52 23.74 14.88
C ALA A 170 18.89 24.57 16.00
N GLN A 171 18.02 25.54 15.66
CA GLN A 171 17.33 26.36 16.66
C GLN A 171 16.23 25.57 17.38
N VAL A 172 15.50 24.73 16.67
CA VAL A 172 14.43 23.89 17.26
C VAL A 172 15.05 22.82 18.16
N LEU A 173 16.15 22.18 17.73
CA LEU A 173 16.91 21.24 18.54
C LEU A 173 17.41 21.89 19.83
N ALA A 174 17.98 23.10 19.75
CA ALA A 174 18.44 23.83 20.92
C ALA A 174 17.30 24.20 21.88
N ARG A 175 16.17 24.72 21.35
CA ARG A 175 14.97 25.09 22.11
C ARG A 175 14.43 23.91 22.92
N ASP A 176 14.31 22.76 22.28
CA ASP A 176 13.69 21.56 22.87
C ASP A 176 14.72 20.66 23.59
N SER A 177 15.98 21.12 23.71
CA SER A 177 17.09 20.36 24.29
C SER A 177 17.27 18.98 23.63
N ILE A 178 17.09 18.88 22.32
CA ILE A 178 17.23 17.64 21.57
C ILE A 178 18.67 17.55 21.04
N ALA A 179 19.35 16.44 21.34
CA ALA A 179 20.68 16.19 20.79
C ALA A 179 20.56 15.87 19.30
N ALA A 180 21.39 16.51 18.45
CA ALA A 180 21.36 16.29 17.00
C ALA A 180 21.53 14.80 16.62
N GLN A 181 22.38 14.07 17.35
CA GLN A 181 22.55 12.62 17.17
C GLN A 181 21.25 11.85 17.42
N ARG A 182 20.48 12.21 18.47
CA ARG A 182 19.19 11.55 18.77
C ARG A 182 18.12 11.87 17.74
N TYR A 183 18.11 13.10 17.24
CA TYR A 183 17.26 13.49 16.12
C TYR A 183 17.53 12.62 14.89
N GLU A 184 18.79 12.51 14.46
CA GLU A 184 19.12 11.69 13.28
C GLU A 184 18.89 10.19 13.51
N GLU A 185 19.13 9.67 14.72
CA GLU A 185 18.81 8.28 15.07
C GLU A 185 17.32 7.98 14.92
N PHE A 186 16.45 8.83 15.47
CA PHE A 186 14.99 8.65 15.36
C PHE A 186 14.54 8.76 13.92
N ARG A 187 15.10 9.73 13.18
CA ARG A 187 14.81 9.92 11.76
C ARG A 187 15.24 8.73 10.91
N GLN A 188 16.38 8.11 11.21
CA GLN A 188 16.85 6.90 10.54
C GLN A 188 15.92 5.71 10.84
N ARG A 189 15.52 5.53 12.10
CA ARG A 189 14.59 4.47 12.51
C ARG A 189 13.23 4.58 11.83
N LEU A 190 12.69 5.80 11.66
CA LEU A 190 11.48 6.02 10.87
C LEU A 190 11.62 5.42 9.45
N ARG A 191 12.72 5.73 8.76
CA ARG A 191 12.99 5.23 7.41
C ARG A 191 13.17 3.71 7.36
N GLU A 192 13.91 3.14 8.31
CA GLU A 192 14.14 1.69 8.41
C GLU A 192 12.83 0.92 8.63
N LEU A 193 11.93 1.49 9.43
CA LEU A 193 10.60 0.96 9.69
C LEU A 193 9.61 1.22 8.54
N LYS A 194 10.00 2.03 7.55
CA LYS A 194 9.15 2.50 6.43
C LYS A 194 7.90 3.25 6.92
N VAL A 195 8.09 4.08 7.95
CA VAL A 195 7.09 5.03 8.45
C VAL A 195 7.61 6.44 8.19
N THR A 196 6.71 7.35 7.84
CA THR A 196 7.05 8.71 7.42
C THR A 196 6.96 9.72 8.56
N GLN A 197 6.12 9.46 9.57
CA GLN A 197 5.94 10.35 10.72
C GLN A 197 5.67 9.58 12.01
N LEU A 198 5.95 10.21 13.15
CA LEU A 198 5.53 9.79 14.47
C LEU A 198 4.81 10.94 15.18
N ASP A 199 3.88 10.58 16.06
CA ASP A 199 3.19 11.48 16.99
C ASP A 199 3.00 10.77 18.34
N ALA A 200 3.47 11.38 19.43
CA ALA A 200 3.49 10.80 20.76
C ALA A 200 2.75 11.72 21.73
N GLU A 201 1.57 11.26 22.13
CA GLU A 201 0.67 11.94 23.06
C GLU A 201 0.70 11.25 24.44
N PRO A 202 0.17 11.86 25.51
CA PRO A 202 0.11 11.24 26.83
C PRO A 202 -0.48 9.83 26.83
N GLY A 203 -1.48 9.54 25.98
CA GLY A 203 -2.16 8.25 25.93
C GLY A 203 -1.66 7.24 24.89
N PHE A 204 -0.91 7.66 23.87
CA PHE A 204 -0.54 6.78 22.77
C PHE A 204 0.74 7.24 22.04
N VAL A 205 1.30 6.35 21.21
CA VAL A 205 2.31 6.67 20.20
C VAL A 205 1.79 6.20 18.85
N ALA A 206 1.67 7.10 17.89
CA ALA A 206 1.21 6.83 16.53
C ALA A 206 2.36 6.94 15.54
N PHE A 207 2.35 6.08 14.54
CA PHE A 207 3.27 6.03 13.42
C PHE A 207 2.47 6.07 12.13
N LEU A 208 2.85 6.98 11.25
CA LEU A 208 2.24 7.13 9.94
C LEU A 208 3.08 6.38 8.90
N TYR A 209 2.44 5.59 8.05
CA TYR A 209 3.03 5.14 6.79
C TYR A 209 2.18 5.69 5.64
N ASP A 210 2.81 5.97 4.50
CA ASP A 210 2.14 6.66 3.39
C ASP A 210 0.84 5.94 2.95
N GLY A 211 -0.20 6.69 2.63
CA GLY A 211 -1.51 6.19 2.22
C GLY A 211 -1.84 6.53 0.76
N MET A 212 -2.90 5.94 0.21
CA MET A 212 -3.36 6.26 -1.16
C MET A 212 -4.42 7.37 -1.13
N LEU A 213 -4.27 8.36 -2.03
CA LEU A 213 -5.31 9.36 -2.36
C LEU A 213 -5.80 10.12 -1.10
N ASP A 214 -4.92 10.94 -0.54
CA ASP A 214 -5.13 11.86 0.60
C ASP A 214 -5.50 11.24 1.96
N ASN A 215 -5.87 9.96 2.01
CA ASN A 215 -6.09 9.25 3.27
C ASN A 215 -4.75 8.89 3.91
N LEU A 216 -4.54 9.28 5.17
CA LEU A 216 -3.36 8.88 5.93
C LEU A 216 -3.65 7.56 6.66
N GLU A 217 -2.71 6.62 6.63
CA GLU A 217 -2.84 5.35 7.36
C GLU A 217 -1.65 5.12 8.28
N GLY A 218 -1.86 4.33 9.33
CA GLY A 218 -0.78 4.10 10.28
C GLY A 218 -1.11 3.10 11.36
N TYR A 219 -0.19 3.01 12.31
CA TYR A 219 -0.29 2.18 13.50
C TYR A 219 -0.21 3.06 14.73
N LEU A 220 -0.99 2.76 15.76
CA LEU A 220 -0.87 3.43 17.04
C LEU A 220 -0.82 2.40 18.18
N LEU A 221 0.05 2.66 19.13
CA LEU A 221 0.19 1.91 20.37
C LEU A 221 -0.45 2.72 21.50
N VAL A 222 -1.51 2.20 22.10
CA VAL A 222 -2.13 2.78 23.29
C VAL A 222 -1.30 2.38 24.50
N LYS A 223 -0.94 3.36 25.33
CA LYS A 223 -0.14 3.13 26.54
C LYS A 223 -0.98 2.40 27.60
N PRO A 224 -0.35 1.62 28.51
CA PRO A 224 -1.07 0.93 29.57
C PRO A 224 -1.94 1.88 30.40
N GLY A 225 -3.22 1.54 30.57
CA GLY A 225 -4.21 2.34 31.32
C GLY A 225 -4.83 3.50 30.55
N ALA A 226 -4.40 3.79 29.32
CA ALA A 226 -5.03 4.77 28.44
C ALA A 226 -6.15 4.16 27.59
N SER A 227 -7.05 5.01 27.09
CA SER A 227 -8.04 4.62 26.09
C SER A 227 -7.56 4.99 24.69
N PRO A 228 -7.93 4.22 23.65
CA PRO A 228 -7.67 4.62 22.27
C PRO A 228 -8.32 5.98 21.96
N PRO A 229 -7.78 6.74 20.99
CA PRO A 229 -8.41 7.97 20.52
C PRO A 229 -9.85 7.69 20.07
N ALA A 230 -10.77 8.60 20.42
CA ALA A 230 -12.15 8.51 19.94
C ALA A 230 -12.18 8.64 18.41
N MET A 231 -13.16 7.99 17.78
CA MET A 231 -13.45 8.25 16.37
C MET A 231 -13.68 9.75 16.16
N ARG A 232 -13.24 10.28 15.02
CA ARG A 232 -13.22 11.72 14.69
C ARG A 232 -12.23 12.59 15.47
N ALA A 233 -11.38 12.00 16.33
CA ALA A 233 -10.25 12.73 16.88
C ALA A 233 -9.27 13.12 15.75
N THR A 234 -8.58 14.23 15.92
CA THR A 234 -7.54 14.66 14.98
C THR A 234 -6.24 13.88 15.23
N LEU A 235 -5.70 13.24 14.19
CA LEU A 235 -4.38 12.58 14.17
C LEU A 235 -3.62 13.08 12.93
N PHE A 236 -2.39 13.56 13.14
CA PHE A 236 -1.58 14.14 12.05
C PHE A 236 -2.31 15.25 11.25
N GLY A 237 -3.14 16.05 11.93
CA GLY A 237 -3.92 17.12 11.30
C GLY A 237 -5.16 16.66 10.52
N ALA A 238 -5.47 15.36 10.53
CA ALA A 238 -6.58 14.75 9.78
C ALA A 238 -7.57 14.03 10.72
N GLU A 239 -8.82 13.86 10.29
CA GLU A 239 -9.88 13.25 11.12
C GLU A 239 -9.77 11.72 11.12
N LEU A 240 -9.73 11.10 12.30
CA LEU A 240 -9.73 9.64 12.45
C LEU A 240 -11.06 9.03 12.00
N VAL A 241 -11.05 8.30 10.88
CA VAL A 241 -12.25 7.66 10.31
C VAL A 241 -12.29 6.14 10.44
N ARG A 242 -11.17 5.52 10.80
CA ARG A 242 -11.12 4.07 11.07
C ARG A 242 -10.11 3.76 12.15
N LEU A 243 -10.50 2.90 13.09
CA LEU A 243 -9.62 2.34 14.10
C LEU A 243 -9.90 0.84 14.27
N GLU A 244 -8.89 0.00 14.03
CA GLU A 244 -9.01 -1.46 14.05
C GLU A 244 -7.97 -2.04 15.01
N ALA A 245 -8.41 -2.82 16.00
CA ALA A 245 -7.50 -3.45 16.95
C ALA A 245 -6.67 -4.56 16.28
N LEU A 246 -5.36 -4.51 16.48
CA LEU A 246 -4.42 -5.54 16.02
C LEU A 246 -4.01 -6.51 17.15
N GLY A 247 -4.18 -6.09 18.41
CA GLY A 247 -3.83 -6.84 19.61
C GLY A 247 -2.77 -6.13 20.46
N ASP A 248 -2.69 -6.46 21.75
CA ASP A 248 -1.64 -5.97 22.67
C ASP A 248 -1.46 -4.43 22.69
N GLY A 249 -2.58 -3.71 22.65
CA GLY A 249 -2.60 -2.24 22.66
C GLY A 249 -2.34 -1.59 21.29
N TRP A 250 -2.05 -2.37 20.25
CA TRP A 250 -1.89 -1.88 18.89
C TRP A 250 -3.21 -1.76 18.15
N TYR A 251 -3.33 -0.66 17.41
CA TYR A 251 -4.42 -0.41 16.49
C TYR A 251 -3.85 0.05 15.15
N ARG A 252 -4.55 -0.30 14.08
CA ARG A 252 -4.40 0.34 12.78
C ARG A 252 -5.39 1.49 12.70
N PHE A 253 -4.95 2.64 12.17
CA PHE A 253 -5.83 3.75 11.88
C PHE A 253 -5.86 4.15 10.41
N ALA A 254 -6.91 4.88 10.04
CA ALA A 254 -6.96 5.67 8.81
C ALA A 254 -7.66 7.00 9.06
N THR A 255 -7.24 8.04 8.35
CA THR A 255 -7.81 9.40 8.41
C THR A 255 -8.38 9.84 7.05
N THR A 256 -9.16 10.92 7.04
CA THR A 256 -9.62 11.64 5.83
C THR A 256 -8.89 12.94 5.59
#